data_AF-A0A7Y3BXF8-F1
#
_entry.id   AF-A0A7Y3BXF8-F1
#
_cell.length_a   1.000
_cell.length_b   1.000
_cell.length_c   1.000
_cell.angle_alpha   90.00
_cell.angle_beta   90.00
_cell.angle_gamma   90.00
#
_symmetry.space_group_name_H-M   'P 1'
#
loop_
_entity.id
_entity.type
_entity.pdbx_description
1 polymer ?
#
loop_
_entity_poly.entity_id
_entity_poly.type
_entity_poly.pdbx_seq_one_letter_code
_entity_poly.pdbx_strand_id
1 'polypeptide(L)' 'MFPTLSVMIWLPVLGAAIVATIPRRRSEIALPIGLGFSALVLALAGNVVWTFAKGDAGFQFAERASIYEAWGITYHL' A
#
# COMPACT_ATOMS: atom_id res chain seq x y z
N MET A 1 0.02 -6.97 -14.55
CA MET A 1 0.86 -7.08 -13.34
C MET A 1 0.03 -6.60 -12.17
N PHE A 2 0.14 -7.23 -11.00
CA PHE A 2 -0.55 -6.77 -9.79
C PHE A 2 0.24 -5.59 -9.19
N PRO A 3 -0.40 -4.44 -8.86
CA PRO A 3 0.30 -3.25 -8.41
C PRO A 3 0.62 -3.32 -6.89
N THR A 4 1.57 -4.18 -6.53
CA THR A 4 1.95 -4.47 -5.14
C THR A 4 2.35 -3.22 -4.35
N LEU A 5 3.16 -2.33 -4.93
CA LEU A 5 3.63 -1.13 -4.24
C LEU A 5 2.50 -0.11 -4.06
N SER A 6 1.67 0.09 -5.08
CA SER A 6 0.46 0.91 -4.94
C SER A 6 -0.45 0.39 -3.83
N VAL A 7 -0.67 -0.93 -3.77
CA VAL A 7 -1.50 -1.54 -2.71
C VAL A 7 -0.88 -1.31 -1.34
N MET A 8 0.43 -1.48 -1.18
CA MET A 8 1.12 -1.19 0.09
C MET A 8 0.97 0.27 0.55
N ILE A 9 0.86 1.23 -0.38
CA ILE A 9 0.64 2.64 -0.07
C ILE A 9 -0.84 2.93 0.25
N TRP A 10 -1.77 2.44 -0.54
CA TRP A 10 -3.19 2.78 -0.41
C TRP A 10 -3.91 1.98 0.68
N LEU A 11 -3.44 0.78 1.01
CA LEU A 11 -4.02 -0.06 2.04
C LEU A 11 -4.02 0.59 3.44
N PRO A 12 -2.92 1.19 3.95
CA PRO A 12 -2.96 1.92 5.21
C PRO A 12 -3.80 3.20 5.14
N VAL A 13 -3.86 3.88 3.99
CA VAL A 13 -4.76 5.04 3.78
C VAL A 13 -6.22 4.61 3.93
N LEU A 14 -6.60 3.49 3.33
CA LEU A 14 -7.95 2.92 3.47
C LEU A 14 -8.23 2.51 4.93
N GLY A 15 -7.26 1.87 5.60
CA GLY A 15 -7.37 1.54 7.03
C GLY A 15 -7.59 2.78 7.90
N ALA A 16 -6.86 3.86 7.64
CA ALA A 16 -7.02 5.14 8.35
C ALA A 16 -8.39 5.78 8.06
N ALA A 17 -8.86 5.74 6.80
CA ALA A 17 -10.19 6.22 6.45
C ALA A 17 -11.31 5.44 7.17
N ILE A 18 -11.19 4.12 7.26
CA ILE A 18 -12.12 3.28 8.03
C ILE A 18 -12.10 3.68 9.50
N VAL A 19 -10.91 3.82 10.10
CA VAL A 19 -10.76 4.23 11.50
C VAL A 19 -11.40 5.61 11.75
N ALA A 20 -11.26 6.55 10.82
CA ALA A 20 -11.86 7.88 10.92
C ALA A 20 -13.40 7.85 10.96
N THR A 21 -14.04 6.81 10.42
CA THR A 21 -15.50 6.64 10.49
C THR A 21 -16.00 6.01 11.80
N ILE A 22 -15.09 5.55 12.68
CA ILE A 22 -15.46 4.86 13.92
C ILE A 22 -15.98 5.88 14.95
N PRO A 23 -17.21 5.70 15.47
CA PRO A 23 -17.73 6.56 16.52
C PRO A 23 -16.91 6.46 17.80
N ARG A 24 -16.74 7.57 18.53
CA ARG A 24 -15.96 7.62 19.77
C ARG A 24 -16.43 6.63 20.85
N ARG A 25 -17.71 6.25 20.85
CA ARG A 25 -18.27 5.22 21.75
C ARG A 25 -17.71 3.81 21.48
N ARG A 26 -17.18 3.57 20.28
CA ARG A 26 -16.59 2.30 19.84
C ARG A 26 -15.09 2.42 19.53
N SER A 27 -14.38 3.31 20.23
CA SER A 27 -12.95 3.52 19.97
C SER A 27 -12.09 2.26 20.16
N GLU A 28 -12.58 1.28 20.92
CA GLU A 28 -11.91 0.00 21.17
C GLU A 28 -11.67 -0.82 19.89
N ILE A 29 -12.47 -0.65 18.84
CA ILE A 29 -12.28 -1.36 17.57
C ILE A 29 -11.27 -0.68 16.64
N ALA A 30 -10.85 0.56 16.91
CA ALA A 30 -9.90 1.27 16.07
C ALA A 30 -8.51 0.61 16.04
N LEU A 31 -8.03 0.16 17.21
CA LEU A 31 -6.73 -0.51 17.34
C LEU A 31 -6.65 -1.84 16.57
N PRO A 32 -7.58 -2.81 16.75
CA PRO A 32 -7.50 -4.07 16.02
C PRO A 32 -7.65 -3.87 14.51
N ILE A 33 -8.44 -2.89 14.06
CA ILE A 33 -8.52 -2.53 12.64
C ILE A 33 -7.16 -2.02 12.15
N GLY A 34 -6.58 -1.03 12.82
CA GLY A 34 -5.27 -0.48 12.45
C GLY A 34 -4.16 -1.54 12.43
N LEU A 35 -4.14 -2.44 13.42
CA LEU A 35 -3.22 -3.58 13.46
C LEU A 35 -3.46 -4.55 12.31
N GLY A 36 -4.71 -4.86 11.98
CA GLY A 36 -5.05 -5.72 10.85
C GLY A 36 -4.52 -5.17 9.52
N PHE A 37 -4.76 -3.89 9.24
CA PHE A 37 -4.23 -3.23 8.05
C PHE A 37 -2.68 -3.20 8.03
N SER A 38 -2.06 -2.94 9.18
CA SER A 38 -0.59 -2.96 9.29
C SER A 38 0.00 -4.36 9.05
N ALA A 39 -0.64 -5.40 9.57
CA ALA A 39 -0.23 -6.79 9.36
C ALA A 39 -0.35 -7.20 7.88
N LEU A 40 -1.38 -6.74 7.17
CA LEU A 40 -1.51 -6.97 5.73
C LEU A 40 -0.38 -6.29 4.94
N VAL A 41 -0.04 -5.03 5.28
CA VAL A 41 1.10 -4.34 4.65
C VAL A 41 2.41 -5.07 4.93
N LEU A 42 2.61 -5.56 6.15
CA LEU A 42 3.80 -6.34 6.51
C LEU A 42 3.88 -7.65 5.72
N ALA A 43 2.77 -8.35 5.53
CA ALA A 43 2.72 -9.57 4.72
C ALA A 43 3.08 -9.29 3.25
N LEU A 44 2.57 -8.19 2.67
CA LEU A 44 2.94 -7.76 1.32
C LEU A 44 4.43 -7.41 1.23
N ALA A 45 4.96 -6.68 2.21
CA ALA A 45 6.39 -6.36 2.29
C ALA A 45 7.25 -7.64 2.33
N GLY A 46 6.84 -8.63 3.13
CA GLY A 46 7.49 -9.94 3.19
C GLY A 46 7.49 -10.66 1.84
N ASN A 47 6.37 -10.61 1.11
CA ASN A 47 6.28 -11.17 -0.24
C ASN A 47 7.23 -10.48 -1.23
N VAL A 48 7.31 -9.15 -1.20
CA VAL A 48 8.26 -8.38 -2.03
C VAL A 48 9.70 -8.81 -1.74
N VAL A 49 10.09 -8.88 -0.47
CA VAL A 49 11.45 -9.30 -0.07
C VAL A 49 11.73 -10.75 -0.51
N TRP A 50 10.77 -11.64 -0.41
CA TRP A 50 10.91 -13.05 -0.81
C TRP A 50 11.10 -13.23 -2.31
N THR A 51 10.37 -12.44 -3.10
CA THR A 51 10.36 -12.55 -4.57
C THR A 51 11.41 -11.66 -5.25
N PHE A 52 12.08 -10.81 -4.50
CA PHE A 52 13.11 -9.92 -5.00
C PHE A 52 14.30 -10.70 -5.60
N ALA A 53 14.58 -10.45 -6.88
CA ALA A 53 15.73 -11.03 -7.58
C ALA A 53 17.01 -10.32 -7.16
N LYS A 54 17.96 -11.06 -6.57
CA LYS A 54 19.25 -10.49 -6.18
C LYS A 54 20.20 -10.49 -7.38
N GLY A 55 20.75 -9.34 -7.73
CA GLY A 55 21.76 -9.21 -8.80
C GLY A 55 21.29 -8.44 -10.04
N ASP A 56 20.00 -8.13 -10.15
CA ASP A 56 19.50 -7.26 -11.20
C ASP A 56 19.62 -5.78 -10.81
N ALA A 57 20.19 -4.98 -11.72
CA ALA A 57 20.24 -3.53 -11.57
C ALA A 57 18.93 -2.91 -12.07
N GLY A 58 18.11 -2.38 -11.16
CA GLY A 58 16.87 -1.66 -11.49
C GLY A 58 15.74 -1.87 -10.47
N PHE A 59 14.63 -1.12 -10.64
CA PHE A 59 13.41 -1.31 -9.86
C PHE A 59 12.60 -2.49 -10.42
N GLN A 60 12.39 -3.52 -9.61
CA GLN A 60 11.76 -4.78 -10.04
C GLN A 60 10.23 -4.78 -9.93
N PHE A 61 9.69 -3.91 -9.08
CA PHE A 61 8.26 -3.75 -8.84
C PHE A 61 7.76 -2.41 -9.39
N ALA A 62 8.42 -1.91 -10.45
CA ALA A 62 8.12 -0.61 -10.99
C ALA A 62 6.69 -0.55 -11.54
N GLU A 63 5.93 0.45 -11.11
CA GLU A 63 4.55 0.67 -11.50
C GLU A 63 4.46 2.05 -12.16
N ARG A 64 3.69 2.14 -13.24
CA ARG A 64 3.48 3.42 -13.93
C ARG A 64 2.02 3.58 -14.30
N ALA A 65 1.41 4.64 -13.79
CA ALA A 65 0.05 5.04 -14.15
C ALA A 65 0.04 6.53 -14.52
N SER A 66 -0.62 6.88 -15.63
CA SER A 66 -0.79 8.28 -16.01
C SER A 66 -1.79 8.95 -15.06
N ILE A 67 -1.37 10.03 -14.41
CA ILE A 67 -2.28 10.88 -13.63
C ILE A 67 -2.90 11.91 -14.58
N TYR A 68 -2.06 12.56 -15.39
CA TYR A 68 -2.49 13.57 -16.34
C TYR A 68 -1.57 13.59 -17.56
N GLU A 69 -2.07 13.05 -18.67
CA GLU A 69 -1.29 12.77 -19.87
C GLU A 69 -0.81 14.04 -20.58
N ALA A 70 -1.63 15.09 -20.61
CA ALA A 70 -1.30 16.34 -21.31
C ALA A 70 -0.11 17.09 -20.68
N TRP A 71 0.21 16.85 -19.41
CA TRP A 71 1.42 17.38 -18.76
C TRP A 71 2.49 16.32 -18.51
N GLY A 72 2.30 15.09 -18.98
CA GLY A 72 3.23 13.99 -18.77
C GLY A 72 3.38 13.57 -17.30
N ILE A 73 2.39 13.87 -16.45
CA ILE A 73 2.44 13.53 -15.02
C ILE A 73 2.06 12.07 -14.85
N THR A 74 3.01 11.27 -14.39
CA THR A 74 2.80 9.84 -14.13
C THR A 74 3.09 9.51 -12.68
N TYR A 75 2.20 8.74 -12.06
CA TYR A 75 2.49 8.03 -10.83
C TYR A 75 3.49 6.92 -11.14
N HIS A 76 4.74 7.11 -10.72
CA HIS A 76 5.82 6.16 -10.94
C HIS A 76 6.34 5.67 -9.59
N LEU A 77 6.26 4.35 -9.40
CA LEU A 77 6.87 3.60 -8.32
C LEU A 77 7.90 2.64 -8.90
#